data_AF-A0A4S2SBX3-F1
#
_entry.id   AF-A0A4S2SBX3-F1
#
_cell.length_a   1.000
_cell.length_b   1.000
_cell.length_c   1.000
_cell.angle_alpha   90.00
_cell.angle_beta   90.00
_cell.angle_gamma   90.00
#
_symmetry.space_group_name_H-M   'P 1'
#
loop_
_entity.id
_entity.type
_entity.pdbx_description
1 polymer ?
#
loop_
_entity_poly.entity_id
_entity_poly.type
_entity_poly.pdbx_seq_one_letter_code
_entity_poly.pdbx_strand_id
1 'polypeptide(L)'
;MPMGNAVSGVKKRRRRRPAGWLSRREYAVKRRCEEWGVPYETVSRAKVFNRDGWICQLCGQPIDRVIRFPKPLSKSLDHIVPLSHGPGTPGHVLSNCQAAHLGCNSSKGNRV
;
A
#
# COMPACT_ATOMS: atom_id res chain seq x y z
N MET A 1 -50.85 -22.28 -11.51
CA MET A 1 -50.03 -21.40 -10.66
C MET A 1 -49.41 -22.22 -9.55
N PRO A 2 -48.19 -22.77 -9.69
CA PRO A 2 -47.44 -23.27 -8.55
C PRO A 2 -46.52 -22.18 -7.99
N MET A 3 -46.58 -22.08 -6.67
CA MET A 3 -45.84 -21.19 -5.79
C MET A 3 -44.33 -21.46 -5.82
N GLY A 4 -43.56 -20.43 -5.48
CA GLY A 4 -42.10 -20.39 -5.63
C GLY A 4 -41.29 -21.34 -4.75
N ASN A 5 -39.98 -21.28 -4.92
CA ASN A 5 -39.04 -21.50 -3.84
C ASN A 5 -37.73 -20.77 -4.11
N ALA A 6 -37.44 -19.81 -3.22
CA ALA A 6 -36.14 -19.18 -3.12
C ALA A 6 -35.17 -20.13 -2.42
N VAL A 7 -34.05 -20.47 -3.07
CA VAL A 7 -32.91 -21.14 -2.41
C VAL A 7 -31.72 -20.19 -2.31
N SER A 8 -31.72 -19.48 -1.18
CA SER A 8 -30.58 -19.12 -0.34
C SER A 8 -29.17 -19.29 -0.94
N GLY A 9 -28.58 -18.16 -1.34
CA GLY A 9 -27.15 -18.06 -1.65
C GLY A 9 -26.27 -18.35 -0.42
N VAL A 10 -25.49 -19.42 -0.49
CA VAL A 10 -24.49 -19.80 0.52
C VAL A 10 -23.38 -18.74 0.56
N LYS A 11 -23.38 -17.88 1.58
CA LYS A 11 -22.29 -16.93 1.84
C LYS A 11 -21.03 -17.73 2.24
N LYS A 12 -20.12 -17.96 1.28
CA LYS A 12 -18.83 -18.64 1.50
C LYS A 12 -18.07 -17.94 2.64
N ARG A 13 -17.94 -18.60 3.80
CA ARG A 13 -17.14 -18.11 4.94
C ARG A 13 -15.68 -17.98 4.50
N ARG A 14 -15.16 -16.75 4.43
CA ARG A 14 -13.74 -16.49 4.15
C ARG A 14 -12.89 -17.11 5.27
N ARG A 15 -12.15 -18.18 4.97
CA ARG A 15 -11.16 -18.76 5.90
C ARG A 15 -10.21 -17.65 6.38
N ARG A 16 -10.09 -17.47 7.70
CA ARG A 16 -9.11 -16.54 8.29
C ARG A 16 -7.71 -17.02 7.90
N ARG A 17 -6.87 -16.11 7.38
CA ARG A 17 -5.47 -16.42 7.05
C ARG A 17 -4.68 -16.65 8.35
N PRO A 18 -3.73 -17.60 8.39
CA PRO A 18 -2.90 -17.83 9.57
C PRO A 18 -2.11 -16.57 9.96
N ALA A 19 -1.82 -16.40 11.25
CA ALA A 19 -0.90 -15.37 11.72
C ALA A 19 0.48 -15.56 11.05
N GLY A 20 1.09 -14.48 10.58
CA GLY A 20 2.38 -14.50 9.87
C GLY A 20 2.30 -14.57 8.34
N TRP A 21 1.11 -14.73 7.74
CA TRP A 21 0.96 -14.64 6.29
C TRP A 21 0.94 -13.18 5.81
N LEU A 22 1.87 -12.82 4.92
CA LEU A 22 1.89 -11.53 4.22
C LEU A 22 0.53 -11.27 3.56
N SER A 23 -0.03 -10.09 3.75
CA SER A 23 -1.20 -9.63 3.03
C SER A 23 -0.96 -9.69 1.52
N ARG A 24 -2.03 -9.76 0.71
CA ARG A 24 -1.91 -9.76 -0.76
C ARG A 24 -1.08 -8.56 -1.26
N ARG A 25 -1.19 -7.41 -0.58
CA ARG A 25 -0.44 -6.21 -0.88
C ARG A 25 1.05 -6.36 -0.56
N GLU A 26 1.39 -6.89 0.60
CA GLU A 26 2.79 -7.14 0.98
C GLU A 26 3.45 -8.15 0.06
N TYR A 27 2.75 -9.25 -0.27
CA TYR A 27 3.24 -10.23 -1.23
C TYR A 27 3.49 -9.62 -2.61
N ALA A 28 2.58 -8.79 -3.12
CA ALA A 28 2.75 -8.10 -4.40
C ALA A 28 3.89 -7.07 -4.39
N VAL A 29 4.21 -6.47 -3.23
CA VAL A 29 5.39 -5.61 -3.09
C VAL A 29 6.66 -6.45 -3.07
N LYS A 30 6.70 -7.52 -2.26
CA LYS A 30 7.84 -8.44 -2.19
C LYS A 30 8.20 -8.99 -3.57
N ARG A 31 7.21 -9.48 -4.33
CA ARG A 31 7.40 -9.99 -5.70
C ARG A 31 8.00 -8.96 -6.64
N ARG A 32 7.54 -7.70 -6.57
CA ARG A 32 8.14 -6.61 -7.36
C ARG A 32 9.58 -6.34 -6.92
N CYS A 33 9.87 -6.36 -5.62
CA CYS A 33 11.23 -6.15 -5.13
C CYS A 33 12.18 -7.25 -5.64
N GLU A 34 11.73 -8.51 -5.62
CA GLU A 34 12.47 -9.65 -6.19
C GLU A 34 12.70 -9.49 -7.70
N GLU A 35 11.66 -9.10 -8.45
CA GLU A 35 11.73 -8.88 -9.90
C GLU A 35 12.74 -7.77 -10.28
N TRP A 36 12.75 -6.68 -9.52
CA TRP A 36 13.67 -5.55 -9.74
C TRP A 36 15.05 -5.74 -9.08
N GLY A 37 15.26 -6.84 -8.35
CA GLY A 37 16.52 -7.10 -7.65
C GLY A 37 16.82 -6.11 -6.53
N VAL A 38 15.80 -5.57 -5.87
CA VAL A 38 15.93 -4.56 -4.81
C VAL A 38 15.61 -5.13 -3.43
N PRO A 39 16.22 -4.61 -2.35
CA PRO A 39 15.99 -5.12 -1.01
C PRO A 39 14.53 -4.95 -0.57
N TYR A 40 14.04 -5.90 0.23
CA TYR A 40 12.70 -5.90 0.79
C TYR A 40 12.75 -6.09 2.30
N GLU A 41 12.08 -5.21 3.02
CA GLU A 41 11.85 -5.27 4.47
C GLU A 41 10.34 -5.27 4.75
N THR A 42 9.92 -5.87 5.86
CA THR A 42 8.52 -5.76 6.30
C THR A 42 8.29 -4.39 6.95
N VAL A 43 7.77 -3.44 6.17
CA VAL A 43 7.51 -2.07 6.64
C VAL A 43 6.07 -1.89 7.13
N SER A 44 5.91 -1.56 8.41
CA SER A 44 4.60 -1.16 8.95
C SER A 44 4.21 0.23 8.44
N ARG A 45 3.13 0.30 7.66
CA ARG A 45 2.60 1.56 7.12
C ARG A 45 2.27 2.56 8.23
N ALA A 46 1.69 2.08 9.33
CA ALA A 46 1.35 2.93 10.48
C ALA A 46 2.60 3.57 11.10
N LYS A 47 3.71 2.82 11.16
CA LYS A 47 5.00 3.34 11.65
C LYS A 47 5.51 4.49 10.79
N VAL A 48 5.44 4.36 9.46
CA VAL A 48 5.84 5.43 8.52
C VAL A 48 4.96 6.67 8.68
N PHE A 49 3.63 6.51 8.67
CA PHE A 49 2.73 7.65 8.82
C PHE A 49 2.88 8.38 10.16
N ASN A 50 3.12 7.63 11.25
CA ASN A 50 3.36 8.23 12.56
C ASN A 50 4.72 8.92 12.65
N ARG A 51 5.78 8.33 12.08
CA ARG A 51 7.12 8.93 11.99
C ARG A 51 7.07 10.28 11.27
N ASP A 52 6.34 10.32 10.16
CA ASP A 52 6.23 11.51 9.30
C ASP A 52 5.16 12.50 9.79
N GLY A 53 4.63 12.32 11.00
CA GLY A 53 3.67 13.23 11.62
C GLY A 53 2.35 13.36 10.85
N TRP A 54 2.00 12.38 10.01
CA TRP A 54 0.88 12.47 9.07
C TRP A 54 0.99 13.64 8.09
N ILE A 55 2.20 14.07 7.75
CA ILE A 55 2.47 15.12 6.77
C ILE A 55 2.94 14.48 5.46
N CYS A 56 2.39 14.95 4.34
CA CYS A 56 2.82 14.52 3.02
C CYS A 56 4.22 15.06 2.72
N GLN A 57 5.20 14.18 2.55
CA GLN A 57 6.59 14.57 2.28
C GLN A 57 6.81 15.11 0.85
N LEU A 58 5.79 15.04 -0.02
CA LEU A 58 5.85 15.56 -1.39
C LEU A 58 5.33 17.00 -1.52
N CYS A 59 4.31 17.38 -0.74
CA CYS A 59 3.70 18.71 -0.82
C CYS A 59 3.70 19.49 0.51
N GLY A 60 4.16 18.88 1.60
CA GLY A 60 4.21 19.49 2.93
C GLY A 60 2.85 19.63 3.64
N GLN A 61 1.75 19.21 3.01
CA GLN A 61 0.41 19.36 3.59
C GLN A 61 0.00 18.17 4.46
N PRO A 62 -0.84 18.37 5.49
CA PRO A 62 -1.32 17.29 6.34
C PRO A 62 -2.15 16.27 5.55
N ILE A 63 -2.04 15.00 5.94
CA ILE A 63 -2.80 13.88 5.40
C ILE A 63 -3.97 13.60 6.34
N ASP A 64 -5.18 13.82 5.84
CA ASP A 64 -6.38 13.45 6.57
C ASP A 64 -6.54 11.91 6.64
N ARG A 65 -6.63 11.40 7.86
CA ARG A 65 -6.75 9.98 8.20
C ARG A 65 -8.11 9.39 7.82
N VAL A 66 -9.13 10.24 7.70
CA VAL A 66 -10.52 9.87 7.41
C VAL A 66 -10.72 9.63 5.92
N ILE A 67 -9.91 10.29 5.06
CA ILE A 67 -10.01 10.15 3.61
C ILE A 67 -9.57 8.74 3.19
N ARG A 68 -10.54 7.96 2.73
CA ARG A 68 -10.33 6.59 2.24
C ARG A 68 -9.86 6.57 0.78
N PHE A 69 -9.03 5.58 0.46
CA PHE A 69 -8.68 5.23 -0.92
C PHE A 69 -9.95 4.97 -1.75
N PRO A 70 -10.02 5.36 -3.04
CA PRO A 70 -8.96 5.88 -3.92
C PRO A 70 -8.94 7.41 -4.07
N LYS A 71 -9.40 8.18 -3.07
CA LYS A 71 -9.43 9.64 -3.21
C LYS A 71 -8.00 10.24 -3.33
N PRO A 72 -7.78 11.30 -4.11
CA PRO A 72 -6.44 11.88 -4.30
C PRO A 72 -5.76 12.31 -2.99
N LEU A 73 -6.50 12.85 -2.04
CA LEU A 73 -5.98 13.25 -0.72
C LEU A 73 -5.90 12.10 0.29
N SER A 74 -6.15 10.86 -0.13
CA SER A 74 -6.02 9.69 0.75
C SER A 74 -4.55 9.36 1.02
N LYS A 75 -4.29 8.75 2.18
CA LYS A 75 -2.93 8.32 2.56
C LYS A 75 -2.39 7.23 1.63
N SER A 76 -1.19 7.47 1.09
CA SER A 76 -0.39 6.50 0.34
C SER A 76 0.98 6.34 0.97
N LEU A 77 1.61 5.20 0.70
CA LEU A 77 3.01 4.97 1.07
C LEU A 77 3.80 5.16 -0.21
N ASP A 78 4.64 6.20 -0.24
CA ASP A 78 5.51 6.53 -1.36
C ASP A 78 6.91 5.97 -1.10
N HIS A 79 7.58 5.60 -2.19
CA HIS A 79 8.99 5.21 -2.19
C HIS A 79 9.81 6.42 -2.61
N ILE A 80 10.68 6.94 -1.76
CA ILE A 80 11.50 8.14 -2.06
C ILE A 80 12.19 7.92 -3.41
N VAL A 81 12.98 6.85 -3.50
CA VAL A 81 13.53 6.31 -4.74
C VAL A 81 12.62 5.19 -5.27
N PRO A 82 12.11 5.28 -6.51
CA PRO A 82 11.23 4.27 -7.09
C PRO A 82 11.89 2.89 -7.19
N LEU A 83 11.13 1.83 -6.90
CA LEU A 83 11.62 0.45 -7.04
C LEU A 83 11.99 0.09 -8.50
N SER A 84 11.36 0.76 -9.48
CA SER A 84 11.55 0.52 -10.91
C SER A 84 12.91 0.96 -11.45
N HIS A 85 13.71 1.69 -10.66
CA HIS A 85 15.08 2.03 -11.04
C HIS A 85 16.05 0.84 -10.89
N GLY A 86 15.59 -0.26 -10.29
CA GLY A 86 16.34 -1.52 -10.28
C GLY A 86 17.45 -1.61 -9.22
N PRO A 87 18.43 -2.50 -9.42
CA PRO A 87 19.50 -2.77 -8.46
C PRO A 87 20.33 -1.52 -8.14
N GLY A 88 20.75 -1.40 -6.88
CA GLY A 88 21.46 -0.21 -6.39
C GLY A 88 20.54 0.85 -5.76
N THR A 89 19.22 0.66 -5.82
CA THR A 89 18.28 1.47 -5.05
C THR A 89 18.03 0.91 -3.64
N PRO A 90 17.56 1.76 -2.70
CA PRO A 90 17.22 1.32 -1.34
C PRO A 90 16.08 0.30 -1.25
N GLY A 91 15.29 0.07 -2.30
CA GLY A 91 14.21 -0.90 -2.30
C GLY A 91 13.04 -0.59 -1.36
N HIS A 92 12.30 -1.61 -0.93
CA HIS A 92 11.18 -1.47 -0.01
C HIS A 92 11.64 -1.58 1.45
N VAL A 93 12.29 -0.53 1.94
CA VAL A 93 12.82 -0.43 3.31
C VAL A 93 12.23 0.77 4.03
N LEU A 94 12.28 0.76 5.37
CA LEU A 94 11.69 1.84 6.17
C LEU A 94 12.25 3.23 5.82
N SER A 95 13.56 3.32 5.55
CA SER A 95 14.23 4.58 5.18
C SER A 95 13.83 5.12 3.81
N ASN A 96 13.43 4.24 2.88
CA ASN A 96 12.98 4.63 1.54
C ASN A 96 11.45 4.80 1.45
N CYS A 97 10.72 4.52 2.52
CA CYS A 97 9.27 4.70 2.56
C CYS A 97 8.92 6.01 3.24
N GLN A 98 7.97 6.77 2.67
CA GLN A 98 7.47 8.01 3.24
C GLN A 98 5.95 8.17 3.10
N ALA A 99 5.38 9.02 3.94
CA ALA A 99 3.98 9.39 3.90
C ALA A 99 3.71 10.37 2.74
N ALA A 100 2.73 10.06 1.90
CA ALA A 100 2.31 10.95 0.82
C ALA A 100 0.79 10.87 0.60
N HIS A 101 0.20 11.91 0.00
CA HIS A 101 -1.14 11.79 -0.58
C HIS A 101 -1.09 10.88 -1.81
N LEU A 102 -2.18 10.18 -2.10
CA LEU A 102 -2.30 9.32 -3.27
C LEU A 102 -2.10 10.10 -4.58
N GLY A 103 -2.66 11.30 -4.68
CA GLY A 103 -2.53 12.18 -5.85
C GLY A 103 -1.10 12.68 -6.05
N CYS A 104 -0.44 13.14 -4.98
CA CYS A 104 0.96 13.56 -5.03
C CYS A 104 1.88 12.39 -5.44
N ASN A 105 1.68 11.22 -4.84
CA ASN A 105 2.41 10.01 -5.19
C ASN A 105 2.19 9.58 -6.65
N SER A 106 0.93 9.62 -7.12
CA SER A 106 0.60 9.31 -8.51
C SER A 106 1.19 10.33 -9.49
N SER A 107 1.24 11.60 -9.11
CA SER A 107 1.90 12.64 -9.90
C SER A 107 3.40 12.39 -9.97
N LYS A 108 4.08 12.14 -8.83
CA LYS A 108 5.51 11.79 -8.79
C LYS A 108 5.85 10.63 -9.73
N GLY A 109 5.10 9.53 -9.66
CA GLY A 109 5.35 8.35 -10.49
C GLY A 109 6.76 7.80 -10.27
N ASN A 110 7.48 7.53 -11.36
CA ASN A 110 8.86 7.04 -11.36
C ASN A 110 9.89 8.12 -11.78
N ARG A 111 9.53 9.41 -11.68
CA ARG A 111 10.30 10.53 -12.25
C ARG A 111 11.43 11.05 -11.37
N VAL A 112 11.47 10.64 -10.11
CA VAL A 112 12.57 10.95 -9.18
C VAL A 112 13.47 9.75 -9.02
#